data_AF-A0A6F9CB98-F1
#
_entry.id   AF-A0A6F9CB98-F1
#
_cell.length_a   1.000
_cell.length_b   1.000
_cell.length_c   1.000
_cell.angle_alpha   90.00
_cell.angle_beta   90.00
_cell.angle_gamma   90.00
#
_symmetry.space_group_name_H-M   'P 1'
#
loop_
_entity.id
_entity.type
_entity.pdbx_description
1 polymer ?
#
loop_
_entity_poly.entity_id
_entity_poly.type
_entity_poly.pdbx_seq_one_letter_code
_entity_poly.pdbx_strand_id
1 'polypeptide(L)'
;MLITTGLVGLAVSHNPHERLRILYSKILASLQVIPQDAAYRKYTEQLVNDRFDLIKAAECELALSRKMAEWKPWEPLIEEPPVNQWKWPV
;
A
#
# COMPACT_ATOMS: atom_id res chain seq x y z
N MET A 1 4.32 28.34 -6.79
CA MET A 1 4.67 28.29 -5.36
C MET A 1 5.61 27.10 -5.18
N LEU A 2 6.85 27.28 -4.74
CA LEU A 2 7.71 26.14 -4.44
C LEU A 2 7.12 25.44 -3.21
N ILE A 3 6.77 24.16 -3.35
CA ILE A 3 6.27 23.36 -2.23
C ILE A 3 7.46 23.19 -1.27
N THR A 4 7.31 23.58 -0.01
CA THR A 4 8.37 23.45 1.01
C THR A 4 7.92 22.50 2.10
N THR A 5 8.85 21.78 2.74
CA THR A 5 8.55 20.91 3.90
C THR A 5 8.21 21.67 5.18
N GLY A 6 8.45 22.99 5.21
CA GLY A 6 8.35 23.80 6.44
C GLY A 6 9.47 23.52 7.46
N LEU A 7 10.42 22.64 7.14
CA LEU A 7 11.54 22.25 7.99
C LEU A 7 12.85 22.74 7.38
N VAL A 8 13.63 23.47 8.17
CA VAL A 8 14.94 23.99 7.74
C VAL A 8 15.87 22.83 7.39
N GLY A 9 16.50 22.90 6.21
CA GLY A 9 17.46 21.90 5.76
C GLY A 9 16.86 20.60 5.21
N LEU A 10 15.54 20.40 5.26
CA LEU A 10 14.90 19.21 4.68
C LEU A 10 14.24 19.55 3.33
N ALA A 11 14.91 19.20 2.25
CA ALA A 11 14.37 19.38 0.90
C ALA A 11 13.14 18.48 0.63
N VAL A 12 12.18 19.00 -0.14
CA VAL A 12 11.01 18.21 -0.60
C VAL A 12 11.47 17.10 -1.55
N SER A 13 11.00 15.88 -1.31
CA SER A 13 11.23 14.75 -2.20
C SER A 13 10.14 14.71 -3.27
N HIS A 14 10.54 14.73 -4.55
CA HIS A 14 9.60 14.69 -5.68
C HIS A 14 8.94 13.31 -5.88
N ASN A 15 9.71 12.22 -5.73
CA ASN A 15 9.21 10.84 -5.88
C ASN A 15 9.41 10.05 -4.57
N PRO A 16 8.66 10.37 -3.49
CA PRO A 16 8.88 9.77 -2.18
C PRO A 16 8.62 8.26 -2.16
N HIS A 17 7.58 7.75 -2.82
CA HIS A 17 7.23 6.32 -2.82
C HIS A 17 8.33 5.46 -3.46
N GLU A 18 8.81 5.86 -4.64
CA GLU A 18 9.90 5.16 -5.32
C GLU A 18 11.18 5.19 -4.49
N ARG A 19 11.51 6.35 -3.91
CA ARG A 19 12.69 6.47 -3.06
C ARG A 19 12.58 5.59 -1.82
N LEU A 20 11.41 5.54 -1.18
CA LEU A 20 11.14 4.68 -0.02
C LEU A 20 11.23 3.20 -0.38
N ARG A 21 10.67 2.78 -1.52
CA ARG A 21 10.78 1.41 -2.04
C ARG A 21 12.24 0.97 -2.20
N ILE A 22 13.06 1.83 -2.80
CA ILE A 22 14.50 1.58 -2.97
C ILE A 22 15.20 1.47 -1.61
N LEU A 23 14.89 2.37 -0.67
CA LEU A 23 15.49 2.36 0.66
C LEU A 23 15.13 1.10 1.45
N TYR A 24 13.86 0.72 1.50
CA TYR A 24 13.42 -0.50 2.19
C TYR A 24 13.99 -1.76 1.56
N SER A 25 14.05 -1.85 0.22
CA SER A 25 14.72 -2.95 -0.47
C SER A 25 16.20 -3.05 -0.11
N LYS A 26 16.93 -1.91 -0.05
CA LYS A 26 18.33 -1.87 0.39
C LYS A 26 18.49 -2.29 1.86
N ILE A 27 17.59 -1.87 2.74
CA ILE A 27 17.61 -2.27 4.16
C ILE A 27 17.44 -3.78 4.29
N LEU A 28 16.45 -4.37 3.61
CA LEU A 28 16.22 -5.82 3.63
C LEU A 28 17.41 -6.60 3.07
N ALA A 29 18.10 -6.07 2.05
CA ALA A 29 19.32 -6.66 1.52
C ALA A 29 20.47 -6.62 2.54
N SER A 30 20.68 -5.48 3.21
CA SER A 30 21.69 -5.35 4.27
C SER A 30 21.41 -6.24 5.48
N LEU A 31 20.14 -6.47 5.82
CA LEU A 31 19.74 -7.37 6.92
C LEU A 31 20.10 -8.84 6.65
N GLN A 32 20.32 -9.24 5.39
CA GLN A 32 20.72 -10.62 5.06
C GLN A 32 22.08 -11.02 5.64
N VAL A 33 22.96 -10.06 5.92
CA VAL A 33 24.28 -10.29 6.53
C VAL A 33 24.16 -10.68 8.01
N ILE A 34 23.07 -10.29 8.66
CA ILE A 34 22.85 -10.54 10.10
C ILE A 34 22.24 -11.94 10.28
N PRO A 35 22.67 -12.76 11.25
CA PRO A 35 22.03 -14.05 11.54
C PRO A 35 20.52 -13.95 11.79
N GLN A 36 19.76 -14.95 11.34
CA GLN A 36 18.29 -14.96 11.43
C GLN A 36 17.76 -15.10 12.87
N ASP A 37 18.55 -15.65 13.78
CA ASP A 37 18.22 -15.77 15.19
C ASP A 37 18.29 -14.43 15.95
N ALA A 38 19.09 -13.49 15.46
CA ALA A 38 19.27 -12.17 16.06
C ALA A 38 17.94 -11.42 16.19
N ALA A 39 17.63 -11.00 17.41
CA ALA A 39 16.39 -10.27 17.72
C ALA A 39 16.25 -8.99 16.87
N TYR A 40 17.35 -8.26 16.67
CA TYR A 40 17.36 -7.04 15.85
C TYR A 40 16.86 -7.32 14.42
N ARG A 41 17.37 -8.37 13.78
CA ARG A 41 16.96 -8.73 12.41
C ARG A 41 15.47 -9.04 12.34
N LYS A 42 14.96 -9.87 13.25
CA LYS A 42 13.53 -10.25 13.28
C LYS A 42 12.61 -9.04 13.37
N TYR A 43 12.85 -8.16 14.35
CA TYR A 43 11.99 -6.98 14.56
C TYR A 43 12.14 -5.94 13.44
N THR A 44 13.34 -5.75 12.91
CA THR A 44 13.56 -4.78 11.82
C THR A 44 13.02 -5.28 10.50
N GLU A 45 13.14 -6.57 10.16
CA GLU A 45 12.50 -7.16 8.99
C GLU A 45 10.99 -7.04 9.07
N GLN A 46 10.38 -7.35 10.21
CA GLN A 46 8.94 -7.19 10.42
C GLN A 46 8.51 -5.73 10.20
N LEU A 47 9.14 -4.78 10.90
CA LEU A 47 8.81 -3.36 10.79
C LEU A 47 8.97 -2.82 9.37
N VAL A 48 10.03 -3.23 8.67
CA VAL A 48 10.30 -2.79 7.30
C VAL A 48 9.30 -3.41 6.32
N ASN A 49 8.96 -4.69 6.47
CA ASN A 49 7.93 -5.33 5.63
C ASN A 49 6.57 -4.68 5.82
N ASP A 50 6.14 -4.44 7.06
CA ASP A 50 4.85 -3.78 7.36
C ASP A 50 4.77 -2.41 6.68
N ARG A 51 5.83 -1.59 6.81
CA ARG A 51 5.88 -0.26 6.17
C ARG A 51 5.96 -0.36 4.65
N PHE A 52 6.66 -1.35 4.12
CA PHE A 52 6.80 -1.54 2.68
C PHE A 52 5.48 -1.96 2.04
N ASP A 53 4.71 -2.80 2.72
CA ASP A 53 3.39 -3.24 2.24
C ASP A 53 2.35 -2.13 2.33
N LEU A 54 2.42 -1.25 3.34
CA LEU A 54 1.61 -0.04 3.38
C LEU A 54 1.83 0.87 2.16
N ILE A 55 3.07 1.02 1.69
CA ILE A 55 3.37 1.82 0.49
C ILE A 55 2.71 1.20 -0.75
N LYS A 56 2.81 -0.12 -0.91
CA LYS A 56 2.17 -0.82 -2.03
C LYS A 56 0.64 -0.72 -1.95
N ALA A 57 0.07 -0.89 -0.75
CA ALA A 57 -1.36 -0.79 -0.54
C ALA A 57 -1.90 0.59 -0.92
N ALA A 58 -1.18 1.66 -0.61
CA ALA A 58 -1.57 3.02 -0.99
C ALA A 58 -1.64 3.21 -2.52
N GLU A 59 -0.72 2.60 -3.29
CA GLU A 59 -0.76 2.64 -4.75
C GLU A 59 -1.95 1.84 -5.31
N CYS A 60 -2.20 0.66 -4.75
CA CYS A 60 -3.36 -0.16 -5.11
C CYS A 60 -4.68 0.56 -4.80
N GLU A 61 -4.78 1.20 -3.63
CA GLU A 61 -5.97 1.96 -3.20
C GLU A 61 -6.19 3.18 -4.10
N LEU A 62 -5.12 3.87 -4.51
CA LEU A 62 -5.21 4.96 -5.47
C LEU A 62 -5.72 4.47 -6.84
N ALA A 63 -5.28 3.30 -7.29
CA ALA A 63 -5.77 2.70 -8.53
C ALA A 63 -7.24 2.25 -8.40
N LEU A 64 -7.61 1.66 -7.26
CA LEU A 64 -8.96 1.21 -6.96
C LEU A 64 -9.94 2.37 -6.91
N SER A 65 -9.61 3.44 -6.18
CA SER A 65 -10.45 4.64 -6.07
C SER A 65 -10.74 5.28 -7.44
N ARG A 66 -9.76 5.29 -8.34
CA ARG A 66 -9.96 5.74 -9.74
C ARG A 66 -10.96 4.86 -10.50
N LYS A 67 -10.86 3.53 -10.35
CA LYS A 67 -11.82 2.59 -10.96
C LYS A 67 -13.20 2.68 -10.34
N MET A 68 -13.29 2.85 -9.02
CA MET A 68 -14.57 3.02 -8.32
C MET A 68 -15.33 4.25 -8.83
N ALA A 69 -14.61 5.35 -9.13
CA ALA A 69 -15.21 6.53 -9.74
C ALA A 69 -15.80 6.28 -11.14
N GLU A 70 -15.16 5.40 -11.93
CA GLU A 70 -15.64 4.99 -13.24
C GLU A 70 -16.83 4.01 -13.15
N TRP A 71 -16.71 3.00 -12.29
CA TRP A 71 -17.69 1.92 -12.16
C TRP A 71 -18.96 2.33 -11.43
N LYS A 72 -18.89 3.35 -10.57
CA LYS A 72 -20.00 3.85 -9.74
C LYS A 72 -20.85 2.73 -9.11
N PRO A 73 -20.24 1.77 -8.41
CA PRO A 73 -20.96 0.60 -7.88
C PRO A 73 -21.98 0.92 -6.78
N TRP A 74 -22.00 2.17 -6.30
CA TRP A 74 -23.00 2.68 -5.37
C TRP A 74 -24.33 3.07 -6.05
N GLU A 75 -24.38 3.12 -7.38
CA GLU A 75 -25.64 3.29 -8.10
C GLU A 75 -26.53 2.05 -7.92
N PRO A 76 -27.87 2.20 -8.03
CA PRO A 76 -28.78 1.07 -7.92
C PRO A 76 -28.43 -0.07 -8.87
N LEU A 77 -28.78 -1.30 -8.48
CA LEU A 77 -28.59 -2.49 -9.30
C LEU A 77 -29.19 -2.28 -10.70
N ILE A 78 -28.43 -2.66 -11.72
CA ILE A 78 -28.86 -2.56 -13.12
C ILE A 78 -30.04 -3.52 -13.38
N GLU A 79 -30.03 -4.70 -12.75
CA GLU A 79 -31.05 -5.72 -12.90
C GLU A 79 -31.38 -6.35 -11.54
N GLU A 80 -32.67 -6.55 -11.28
CA GLU A 80 -33.13 -7.30 -10.10
C GLU A 80 -32.85 -8.81 -10.29
N PRO A 81 -32.48 -9.54 -9.23
CA PRO A 81 -32.23 -10.96 -9.35
C PRO A 81 -33.51 -11.72 -9.74
N PRO A 82 -33.44 -12.76 -10.60
CA PRO A 82 -34.59 -13.61 -10.93
C PRO A 82 -35.19 -14.26 -9.69
N VAL A 83 -36.51 -14.46 -9.73
CA VAL A 83 -37.27 -15.13 -8.65
C VAL A 83 -36.67 -16.51 -8.39
N ASN A 84 -36.21 -16.74 -7.16
CA ASN A 84 -35.50 -17.94 -6.65
C ASN A 84 -33.99 -18.05 -6.90
N GLN A 85 -33.28 -17.04 -7.45
CA GLN A 85 -31.82 -17.11 -7.62
C GLN A 85 -31.06 -17.36 -6.30
N TRP A 86 -31.54 -16.79 -5.20
CA TRP A 86 -30.88 -16.82 -3.89
C TRP A 86 -31.57 -17.72 -2.86
N LYS A 87 -32.45 -18.64 -3.30
CA LYS A 87 -33.19 -19.53 -2.39
C LYS A 87 -32.35 -20.78 -2.06
N TRP A 88 -32.09 -21.02 -0.77
CA TRP A 88 -31.36 -22.20 -0.29
C TRP A 88 -31.85 -22.66 1.11
N PRO A 89 -31.97 -23.97 1.39
CA PRO A 89 -32.07 -25.09 0.44
C PRO A 89 -33.40 -25.09 -0.34
N VAL A 90 -33.48 -25.88 -1.41
CA VAL A 90 -34.65 -25.96 -2.32
C VAL A 90 -35.89 -26.44 -1.60
#